data_AF-A0A6N9EN15-F1
#
_entry.id   AF-A0A6N9EN15-F1
#
_cell.length_a   1.000
_cell.length_b   1.000
_cell.length_c   1.000
_cell.angle_alpha   90.00
_cell.angle_beta   90.00
_cell.angle_gamma   90.00
#
_symmetry.space_group_name_H-M   'P 1'
#
loop_
_entity.id
_entity.type
_entity.pdbx_description
1 polymer ?
#
loop_
_entity_poly.entity_id
_entity_poly.type
_entity_poly.pdbx_seq_one_letter_code
_entity_poly.pdbx_strand_id
1 'polypeptide(L)'
;MVVACIQALVQPSLGRKRFLTGGDMRRHSFRWLAAMIAVLALVAAACGGDDEPETTVAQPDTGAAQAEIDAAQAAADEARAAAEEAEARLAEAQAAADAASAEQQAEAQAALEAAEAAAEAARAEAAAAEADAAAAEADAAAAQAEAAEAGAAAAEAEAALAELIAEGDIETAATIDLDANGDGKIILGVAAAGPRDDGAYYQALVDAAEEISAAQGWEAPIVIDNIEPAVAATELENLAAQGVDIIAVGAGEISDPLPDLVEQFPDIFWYCNCGTGFPQMDGVALSTNDGAEIEYVVGVAAGLLLQEHGGDTAYMIGCCDLGFEVETELAMRLGMKAVDPSYDVVYTPTGNFPFDFDNVAGATEAFNVALDAGMDLLYPYLGGAHEPLVQLANENGIPVTSAGASDVCSRTDLTWEMAALFDGGDFARAVFPLIVSGDFVEGSIYKFSVGRDPEVGALICNPTPEQKDLLDQAHADVWNGYCLAEFDTIRAIAYGGVDLEAPLVCSDA
;
A
#
# COMPACT_ATOMS: atom_id res chain seq x y z
N MET A 1 12.30 51.47 36.00
CA MET A 1 11.78 51.59 37.38
C MET A 1 10.91 50.36 37.60
N VAL A 2 11.38 49.25 38.14
CA VAL A 2 11.90 49.02 39.49
C VAL A 2 13.04 47.98 39.44
N VAL A 3 13.93 48.08 40.42
CA VAL A 3 15.18 47.33 40.61
C VAL A 3 15.00 46.27 41.70
N ALA A 4 15.74 45.16 41.55
CA ALA A 4 16.35 44.29 42.58
C ALA A 4 15.64 43.06 43.16
N CYS A 5 16.41 41.95 43.04
CA CYS A 5 16.81 40.96 44.05
C CYS A 5 15.79 39.94 44.57
N ILE A 6 16.14 38.65 44.46
CA ILE A 6 16.80 37.87 45.54
C ILE A 6 17.34 36.54 44.98
N GLN A 7 18.61 36.26 45.25
CA GLN A 7 19.27 34.96 45.15
C GLN A 7 18.97 34.11 46.40
N ALA A 8 18.88 32.78 46.26
CA ALA A 8 19.54 31.77 47.11
C ALA A 8 19.12 30.36 46.65
N LEU A 9 20.06 29.55 46.14
CA LEU A 9 20.63 28.34 46.79
C LEU A 9 19.57 27.24 46.99
N VAL A 10 19.68 26.06 46.37
CA VAL A 10 20.56 24.95 46.80
C VAL A 10 20.71 23.93 45.63
N GLN A 11 21.94 23.64 45.23
CA GLN A 11 22.39 22.31 44.77
C GLN A 11 23.07 21.62 45.99
N PRO A 12 23.39 20.29 46.04
CA PRO A 12 23.56 19.33 44.94
C PRO A 12 23.05 17.89 45.22
N SER A 13 23.09 16.99 44.24
CA SER A 13 23.32 15.56 44.50
C SER A 13 23.67 14.79 43.21
N LEU A 14 24.96 14.56 43.01
CA LEU A 14 25.51 13.52 42.15
C LEU A 14 25.18 12.13 42.71
N GLY A 15 24.64 11.24 41.87
CA GLY A 15 24.37 9.85 42.23
C GLY A 15 24.58 8.90 41.05
N ARG A 16 25.83 8.51 40.82
CA ARG A 16 26.26 7.51 39.84
C ARG A 16 26.00 6.09 40.37
N LYS A 17 25.81 5.15 39.43
CA LYS A 17 25.85 3.66 39.53
C LYS A 17 24.45 3.02 39.69
N ARG A 18 24.08 1.99 38.94
CA ARG A 18 24.79 0.71 38.79
C ARG A 18 24.29 -0.06 37.55
N PHE A 19 25.23 -0.51 36.72
CA PHE A 19 25.08 -1.74 35.94
C PHE A 19 24.69 -2.89 36.87
N LEU A 20 23.65 -3.64 36.51
CA LEU A 20 23.39 -4.97 37.05
C LEU A 20 23.43 -5.96 35.89
N THR A 21 24.59 -6.61 35.83
CA THR A 21 24.84 -7.87 35.14
C THR A 21 24.17 -9.02 35.89
N GLY A 22 23.49 -9.90 35.15
CA GLY A 22 23.51 -11.34 35.42
C GLY A 22 22.31 -11.94 36.15
N GLY A 23 21.58 -12.80 35.41
CA GLY A 23 21.09 -14.09 35.89
C GLY A 23 19.65 -14.13 36.36
N ASP A 24 18.75 -14.67 35.51
CA ASP A 24 18.23 -16.03 35.75
C ASP A 24 17.47 -16.52 34.51
N MET A 25 18.13 -17.39 33.72
CA MET A 25 17.44 -18.25 32.74
C MET A 25 16.72 -19.35 33.52
N ARG A 26 15.38 -19.36 33.49
CA ARG A 26 14.60 -20.55 33.80
C ARG A 26 14.07 -21.18 32.53
N ARG A 27 14.77 -22.26 32.18
CA ARG A 27 14.35 -23.45 31.43
C ARG A 27 12.83 -23.61 31.32
N HIS A 28 12.32 -23.80 30.10
CA HIS A 28 11.48 -24.93 29.74
C HIS A 28 11.61 -25.21 28.22
N SER A 29 12.11 -26.42 27.89
CA SER A 29 11.95 -27.23 26.66
C SER A 29 11.94 -26.51 25.30
N PHE A 30 12.96 -26.52 24.43
CA PHE A 30 13.91 -27.55 23.95
C PHE A 30 13.28 -28.86 23.43
N ARG A 31 12.74 -28.76 22.21
CA ARG A 31 12.46 -29.78 21.18
C ARG A 31 11.82 -28.96 20.06
N TRP A 32 12.50 -28.50 19.01
CA TRP A 32 13.09 -29.27 17.92
C TRP A 32 14.11 -28.37 17.18
N LEU A 33 15.34 -28.83 16.98
CA LEU A 33 16.24 -28.32 15.93
C LEU A 33 17.26 -29.42 15.57
N ALA A 34 17.07 -30.02 14.40
CA ALA A 34 18.05 -30.72 13.56
C ALA A 34 17.26 -31.09 12.29
N ALA A 35 17.60 -30.67 11.08
CA ALA A 35 18.93 -30.72 10.51
C ALA A 35 19.13 -29.68 9.40
N MET A 36 20.23 -28.93 9.48
CA MET A 36 20.90 -28.35 8.32
C MET A 36 21.85 -29.39 7.73
N ILE A 37 21.79 -29.64 6.41
CA ILE A 37 22.90 -30.20 5.63
C ILE A 37 23.01 -29.42 4.32
N ALA A 38 24.21 -28.88 4.08
CA ALA A 38 24.61 -28.15 2.89
C ALA A 38 24.88 -29.07 1.68
N VAL A 39 24.56 -28.61 0.46
CA VAL A 39 25.30 -28.98 -0.76
C VAL A 39 25.35 -27.79 -1.73
N LEU A 40 26.57 -27.48 -2.18
CA LEU A 40 26.90 -26.51 -3.23
C LEU A 40 27.24 -27.25 -4.54
N ALA A 41 26.72 -26.72 -5.65
CA ALA A 41 27.15 -26.80 -7.07
C ALA A 41 26.91 -28.09 -7.90
N LEU A 42 26.15 -27.93 -9.00
CA LEU A 42 26.66 -28.15 -10.37
C LEU A 42 25.77 -27.50 -11.46
N VAL A 43 26.37 -26.61 -12.25
CA VAL A 43 25.86 -26.15 -13.56
C VAL A 43 26.28 -27.18 -14.63
N ALA A 44 25.36 -27.63 -15.49
CA ALA A 44 25.50 -27.65 -16.95
C ALA A 44 24.43 -28.51 -17.68
N ALA A 45 24.05 -27.99 -18.86
CA ALA A 45 23.56 -28.67 -20.07
C ALA A 45 22.04 -28.83 -20.27
N ALA A 46 21.46 -27.80 -20.87
CA ALA A 46 20.32 -27.90 -21.77
C ALA A 46 20.69 -28.72 -23.02
N CYS A 47 19.86 -29.75 -23.34
CA CYS A 47 19.37 -30.13 -24.68
C CYS A 47 18.78 -31.56 -24.67
N GLY A 48 17.49 -31.69 -25.01
CA GLY A 48 17.01 -32.77 -25.88
C GLY A 48 15.88 -33.69 -25.38
N GLY A 49 14.64 -33.34 -25.74
CA GLY A 49 13.53 -34.16 -26.26
C GLY A 49 13.15 -35.52 -25.64
N ASP A 50 11.93 -35.65 -25.11
CA ASP A 50 10.82 -36.42 -25.72
C ASP A 50 9.55 -36.35 -24.81
N ASP A 51 8.37 -36.41 -25.45
CA ASP A 51 7.00 -36.12 -24.97
C ASP A 51 6.49 -36.88 -23.72
N GLU A 52 5.95 -36.15 -22.71
CA GLU A 52 4.79 -36.50 -21.85
C GLU A 52 4.18 -35.20 -21.25
N PRO A 53 2.88 -35.17 -20.85
CA PRO A 53 2.17 -33.91 -20.58
C PRO A 53 2.51 -33.37 -19.18
N GLU A 54 3.29 -32.30 -19.14
CA GLU A 54 3.58 -31.57 -17.88
C GLU A 54 2.38 -30.72 -17.45
N THR A 55 1.95 -30.91 -16.21
CA THR A 55 1.27 -29.91 -15.41
C THR A 55 2.23 -28.74 -15.18
N THR A 56 1.99 -27.63 -15.86
CA THR A 56 2.83 -26.43 -15.79
C THR A 56 2.70 -25.75 -14.44
N VAL A 57 3.66 -25.99 -13.54
CA VAL A 57 4.00 -25.02 -12.50
C VAL A 57 4.62 -23.81 -13.22
N ALA A 58 4.05 -22.63 -13.02
CA ALA A 58 4.60 -21.40 -13.59
C ALA A 58 6.04 -21.22 -13.08
N GLN A 59 7.01 -21.28 -13.99
CA GLN A 59 8.37 -20.87 -13.67
C GLN A 59 8.38 -19.36 -13.39
N PRO A 60 9.20 -18.87 -12.45
CA PRO A 60 9.35 -17.43 -12.22
C PRO A 60 9.73 -16.75 -13.54
N ASP A 61 9.06 -15.65 -13.87
CA ASP A 61 9.28 -14.92 -15.12
C ASP A 61 10.64 -14.23 -15.10
N THR A 62 11.68 -14.97 -15.49
CA THR A 62 13.04 -14.46 -15.63
C THR A 62 13.17 -13.38 -16.71
N GLY A 63 12.13 -13.16 -17.52
CA GLY A 63 12.13 -12.18 -18.60
C GLY A 63 12.06 -10.73 -18.10
N ALA A 64 11.26 -10.47 -17.05
CA ALA A 64 11.11 -9.14 -16.47
C ALA A 64 12.39 -8.69 -15.74
N ALA A 65 12.96 -9.55 -14.88
CA ALA A 65 14.20 -9.26 -14.17
C ALA A 65 15.40 -9.08 -15.12
N GLN A 66 15.43 -9.80 -16.25
CA GLN A 66 16.48 -9.62 -17.25
C GLN A 66 16.33 -8.28 -17.99
N ALA A 67 15.11 -7.82 -18.26
CA ALA A 67 14.88 -6.53 -18.91
C ALA A 67 15.34 -5.35 -18.04
N GLU A 68 15.18 -5.45 -16.73
CA GLU A 68 15.64 -4.45 -15.75
C GLU A 68 17.18 -4.39 -15.68
N ILE A 69 17.85 -5.55 -15.63
CA ILE A 69 19.31 -5.63 -15.73
C ILE A 69 19.80 -5.03 -17.05
N ASP A 70 19.16 -5.36 -18.17
CA ASP A 70 19.56 -4.87 -19.48
C ASP A 70 19.39 -3.34 -19.58
N ALA A 71 18.35 -2.77 -18.96
CA ALA A 71 18.12 -1.33 -18.90
C ALA A 71 19.16 -0.60 -18.03
N ALA A 72 19.43 -1.12 -16.82
CA ALA A 72 20.43 -0.55 -15.92
C ALA A 72 21.84 -0.61 -16.51
N GLN A 73 22.19 -1.72 -17.20
CA GLN A 73 23.45 -1.84 -17.94
C GLN A 73 23.55 -0.85 -19.11
N ALA A 74 22.46 -0.62 -19.84
CA ALA A 74 22.43 0.36 -20.92
C ALA A 74 22.66 1.80 -20.40
N ALA A 75 22.04 2.16 -19.27
CA ALA A 75 22.24 3.45 -18.61
C ALA A 75 23.69 3.63 -18.12
N ALA A 76 24.28 2.60 -17.51
CA ALA A 76 25.68 2.60 -17.11
C ALA A 76 26.65 2.77 -18.30
N ASP A 77 26.36 2.11 -19.42
CA ASP A 77 27.16 2.24 -20.65
C ASP A 77 27.06 3.65 -21.27
N GLU A 78 25.88 4.28 -21.23
CA GLU A 78 25.67 5.66 -21.68
C GLU A 78 26.40 6.67 -20.78
N ALA A 79 26.28 6.53 -19.46
CA ALA A 79 26.95 7.39 -18.50
C ALA A 79 28.49 7.28 -18.60
N ARG A 80 29.00 6.06 -18.83
CA ARG A 80 30.43 5.84 -19.09
C ARG A 80 30.89 6.53 -20.37
N ALA A 81 30.11 6.47 -21.44
CA ALA A 81 30.43 7.15 -22.69
C ALA A 81 30.45 8.69 -22.52
N ALA A 82 29.50 9.24 -21.74
CA ALA A 82 29.46 10.66 -21.41
C ALA A 82 30.68 11.10 -20.57
N ALA A 83 31.12 10.26 -19.62
CA ALA A 83 32.34 10.48 -18.85
C ALA A 83 33.59 10.49 -19.73
N GLU A 84 33.72 9.54 -20.68
CA GLU A 84 34.83 9.52 -21.64
C GLU A 84 34.87 10.77 -22.53
N GLU A 85 33.71 11.27 -22.98
CA GLU A 85 33.63 12.53 -23.74
C GLU A 85 34.02 13.75 -22.89
N ALA A 86 33.60 13.79 -21.63
CA ALA A 86 33.99 14.86 -20.70
C ALA A 86 35.50 14.84 -20.41
N GLU A 87 36.11 13.66 -20.27
CA GLU A 87 37.56 13.51 -20.14
C GLU A 87 38.33 13.96 -21.38
N ALA A 88 37.81 13.66 -22.57
CA ALA A 88 38.41 14.15 -23.82
C ALA A 88 38.39 15.69 -23.89
N ARG A 89 37.26 16.32 -23.51
CA ARG A 89 37.14 17.79 -23.44
C ARG A 89 38.08 18.40 -22.40
N LEU A 90 38.27 17.74 -21.26
CA LEU A 90 39.27 18.14 -20.25
C LEU A 90 40.69 18.09 -20.83
N ALA A 91 41.05 17.02 -21.54
CA ALA A 91 42.37 16.91 -22.17
C ALA A 91 42.62 18.02 -23.22
N GLU A 92 41.59 18.37 -24.01
CA GLU A 92 41.65 19.50 -24.95
C GLU A 92 41.81 20.85 -24.24
N ALA A 93 41.05 21.08 -23.16
CA ALA A 93 41.14 22.29 -22.36
C ALA A 93 42.52 22.45 -21.70
N GLN A 94 43.09 21.35 -21.20
CA GLN A 94 44.46 21.32 -20.66
C GLN A 94 45.50 21.68 -21.73
N ALA A 95 45.40 21.09 -22.92
CA ALA A 95 46.31 21.40 -24.01
C ALA A 95 46.20 22.87 -24.48
N ALA A 96 44.99 23.43 -24.47
CA ALA A 96 44.75 24.84 -24.78
C ALA A 96 45.33 25.78 -23.71
N ALA A 97 45.22 25.42 -22.43
CA ALA A 97 45.84 26.14 -21.32
C ALA A 97 47.37 26.13 -21.41
N ASP A 98 47.97 24.96 -21.71
CA ASP A 98 49.42 24.81 -21.84
C ASP A 98 50.01 25.60 -23.03
N ALA A 99 49.22 25.78 -24.10
CA ALA A 99 49.62 26.51 -25.29
C ALA A 99 49.27 28.02 -25.26
N ALA A 100 48.55 28.49 -24.24
CA ALA A 100 48.03 29.85 -24.18
C ALA A 100 49.14 30.91 -24.07
N SER A 101 49.00 32.00 -24.82
CA SER A 101 49.82 33.19 -24.62
C SER A 101 49.46 33.91 -23.31
N ALA A 102 50.33 34.79 -22.83
CA ALA A 102 50.07 35.55 -21.59
C ALA A 102 48.77 36.38 -21.63
N GLU A 103 48.30 36.79 -22.81
CA GLU A 103 47.04 37.53 -22.98
C GLU A 103 45.80 36.60 -22.96
N GLN A 104 45.97 35.32 -23.29
CA GLN A 104 44.89 34.31 -23.35
C GLN A 104 44.81 33.42 -22.11
N GLN A 105 45.82 33.50 -21.23
CA GLN A 105 46.01 32.58 -20.12
C GLN A 105 44.84 32.58 -19.12
N ALA A 106 44.21 33.73 -18.86
CA ALA A 106 43.05 33.82 -17.96
C ALA A 106 41.80 33.12 -18.51
N GLU A 107 41.57 33.23 -19.82
CA GLU A 107 40.43 32.59 -20.49
C GLU A 107 40.63 31.08 -20.60
N ALA A 108 41.85 30.65 -20.94
CA ALA A 108 42.20 29.24 -21.02
C ALA A 108 42.16 28.53 -19.65
N GLN A 109 42.57 29.22 -18.58
CA GLN A 109 42.47 28.69 -17.21
C GLN A 109 41.01 28.53 -16.78
N ALA A 110 40.14 29.49 -17.09
CA ALA A 110 38.71 29.39 -16.77
C ALA A 110 38.02 28.25 -17.55
N ALA A 111 38.41 28.03 -18.81
CA ALA A 111 37.91 26.91 -19.60
C ALA A 111 38.39 25.55 -19.06
N LEU A 112 39.63 25.47 -18.57
CA LEU A 112 40.16 24.28 -17.90
C LEU A 112 39.38 23.97 -16.62
N GLU A 113 39.18 24.95 -15.74
CA GLU A 113 38.42 24.77 -14.49
C GLU A 113 36.97 24.31 -14.78
N ALA A 114 36.33 24.84 -15.82
CA ALA A 114 35.00 24.40 -16.24
C ALA A 114 34.99 22.96 -16.78
N ALA A 115 36.02 22.56 -17.53
CA ALA A 115 36.16 21.21 -18.04
C ALA A 115 36.49 20.20 -16.93
N GLU A 116 37.28 20.61 -15.92
CA GLU A 116 37.55 19.80 -14.72
C GLU A 116 36.26 19.52 -13.95
N ALA A 117 35.44 20.54 -13.70
CA ALA A 117 34.15 20.38 -13.02
C ALA A 117 33.17 19.49 -13.81
N ALA A 118 33.13 19.63 -15.13
CA ALA A 118 32.27 18.80 -15.98
C ALA A 118 32.73 17.33 -16.01
N ALA A 119 34.04 17.08 -16.04
CA ALA A 119 34.59 15.72 -15.98
C ALA A 119 34.39 15.08 -14.61
N GLU A 120 34.47 15.85 -13.52
CA GLU A 120 34.15 15.36 -12.16
C GLU A 120 32.68 14.97 -12.03
N ALA A 121 31.77 15.82 -12.52
CA ALA A 121 30.33 15.52 -12.52
C ALA A 121 29.99 14.27 -13.33
N ALA A 122 30.50 14.16 -14.56
CA ALA A 122 30.23 13.01 -15.43
C ALA A 122 30.81 11.69 -14.87
N ARG A 123 31.95 11.75 -14.16
CA ARG A 123 32.49 10.57 -13.45
C ARG A 123 31.63 10.16 -12.26
N ALA A 124 31.06 11.12 -11.54
CA ALA A 124 30.16 10.83 -10.42
C ALA A 124 28.86 10.17 -10.90
N GLU A 125 28.31 10.66 -12.01
CA GLU A 125 27.13 10.09 -12.68
C GLU A 125 27.39 8.68 -13.21
N ALA A 126 28.54 8.46 -13.88
CA ALA A 126 28.94 7.12 -14.31
C ALA A 126 29.12 6.15 -13.13
N ALA A 127 29.70 6.60 -12.02
CA ALA A 127 29.88 5.77 -10.82
C ALA A 127 28.55 5.43 -10.13
N ALA A 128 27.56 6.33 -10.19
CA ALA A 128 26.21 6.07 -9.69
C ALA A 128 25.50 5.02 -10.55
N ALA A 129 25.47 5.22 -11.87
CA ALA A 129 24.85 4.27 -12.80
C ALA A 129 25.49 2.87 -12.77
N GLU A 130 26.82 2.79 -12.57
CA GLU A 130 27.50 1.50 -12.36
C GLU A 130 27.11 0.83 -11.04
N ALA A 131 26.81 1.61 -9.99
CA ALA A 131 26.34 1.07 -8.71
C ALA A 131 24.89 0.56 -8.82
N ASP A 132 24.04 1.26 -9.55
CA ASP A 132 22.64 0.88 -9.78
C ASP A 132 22.56 -0.40 -10.63
N ALA A 133 23.38 -0.51 -11.68
CA ALA A 133 23.49 -1.75 -12.46
C ALA A 133 23.95 -2.94 -11.61
N ALA A 134 24.89 -2.73 -10.68
CA ALA A 134 25.34 -3.76 -9.76
C ALA A 134 24.28 -4.14 -8.70
N ALA A 135 23.43 -3.19 -8.30
CA ALA A 135 22.32 -3.44 -7.40
C ALA A 135 21.23 -4.28 -8.08
N ALA A 136 20.83 -3.92 -9.31
CA ALA A 136 19.85 -4.67 -10.10
C ALA A 136 20.27 -6.14 -10.30
N GLU A 137 21.55 -6.40 -10.59
CA GLU A 137 22.08 -7.77 -10.67
C GLU A 137 22.03 -8.52 -9.33
N ALA A 138 22.26 -7.83 -8.21
CA ALA A 138 22.23 -8.42 -6.88
C ALA A 138 20.79 -8.74 -6.42
N ASP A 139 19.84 -7.87 -6.72
CA ASP A 139 18.43 -8.02 -6.37
C ASP A 139 17.79 -9.15 -7.18
N ALA A 140 18.08 -9.23 -8.49
CA ALA A 140 17.66 -10.36 -9.30
C ALA A 140 18.24 -11.71 -8.80
N ALA A 141 19.48 -11.72 -8.32
CA ALA A 141 20.09 -12.90 -7.73
C ALA A 141 19.46 -13.29 -6.38
N ALA A 142 19.08 -12.30 -5.56
CA ALA A 142 18.37 -12.52 -4.31
C ALA A 142 16.97 -13.09 -4.54
N ALA A 143 16.20 -12.50 -5.47
CA ALA A 143 14.87 -12.96 -5.85
C ALA A 143 14.90 -14.40 -6.41
N GLN A 144 15.90 -14.74 -7.23
CA GLN A 144 16.09 -16.12 -7.71
C GLN A 144 16.44 -17.10 -6.58
N ALA A 145 17.20 -16.67 -5.57
CA ALA A 145 17.52 -17.49 -4.42
C ALA A 145 16.29 -17.75 -3.53
N GLU A 146 15.47 -16.72 -3.30
CA GLU A 146 14.21 -16.85 -2.55
C GLU A 146 13.19 -17.72 -3.30
N ALA A 147 13.04 -17.56 -4.62
CA ALA A 147 12.18 -18.40 -5.44
C ALA A 147 12.65 -19.87 -5.44
N ALA A 148 13.96 -20.12 -5.43
CA ALA A 148 14.53 -21.45 -5.33
C ALA A 148 14.28 -22.09 -3.95
N GLU A 149 14.36 -21.31 -2.87
CA GLU A 149 14.07 -21.76 -1.51
C GLU A 149 12.58 -22.07 -1.32
N ALA A 150 11.69 -21.21 -1.84
CA ALA A 150 10.25 -21.44 -1.86
C ALA A 150 9.85 -22.66 -2.69
N GLY A 151 10.46 -22.83 -3.88
CA GLY A 151 10.25 -24.01 -4.73
C GLY A 151 10.75 -25.30 -4.07
N ALA A 152 11.87 -25.26 -3.36
CA ALA A 152 12.37 -26.41 -2.61
C ALA A 152 11.47 -26.77 -1.42
N ALA A 153 10.95 -25.78 -0.69
CA ALA A 153 10.01 -25.98 0.41
C ALA A 153 8.66 -26.55 -0.08
N ALA A 154 8.16 -26.06 -1.21
CA ALA A 154 6.95 -26.59 -1.85
C ALA A 154 7.13 -28.04 -2.32
N ALA A 155 8.28 -28.37 -2.92
CA ALA A 155 8.59 -29.74 -3.34
C ALA A 155 8.77 -30.70 -2.14
N GLU A 156 9.34 -30.23 -1.03
CA GLU A 156 9.46 -31.02 0.20
C GLU A 156 8.09 -31.25 0.87
N ALA A 157 7.22 -30.23 0.87
CA ALA A 157 5.84 -30.35 1.35
C ALA A 157 4.99 -31.30 0.50
N GLU A 158 5.14 -31.25 -0.83
CA GLU A 158 4.44 -32.14 -1.76
C GLU A 158 4.92 -33.59 -1.62
N ALA A 159 6.23 -33.80 -1.44
CA ALA A 159 6.80 -35.12 -1.18
C ALA A 159 6.32 -35.70 0.17
N ALA A 160 6.28 -34.87 1.22
CA ALA A 160 5.76 -35.27 2.54
C ALA A 160 4.27 -35.60 2.49
N LEU A 161 3.47 -34.81 1.75
CA LEU A 161 2.05 -35.06 1.54
C LEU A 161 1.80 -36.36 0.75
N ALA A 162 2.60 -36.62 -0.29
CA ALA A 162 2.51 -37.84 -1.07
C ALA A 162 2.84 -39.09 -0.23
N GLU A 163 3.80 -39.01 0.69
CA GLU A 163 4.16 -40.08 1.62
C GLU A 163 3.02 -40.35 2.64
N LEU A 164 2.43 -39.29 3.20
CA LEU A 164 1.30 -39.39 4.14
C LEU A 164 0.01 -39.93 3.49
N ILE A 165 -0.27 -39.57 2.23
CA ILE A 165 -1.38 -40.12 1.43
C ILE A 165 -1.14 -41.61 1.15
N ALA A 166 0.09 -42.01 0.83
CA ALA A 166 0.43 -43.40 0.53
C ALA A 166 0.33 -44.32 1.76
N GLU A 167 0.59 -43.80 2.96
CA GLU A 167 0.45 -44.52 4.23
C GLU A 167 -1.00 -44.60 4.73
N GLY A 168 -1.93 -43.85 4.12
CA GLY A 168 -3.35 -43.87 4.44
C GLY A 168 -3.70 -43.19 5.77
N ASP A 169 -2.82 -42.30 6.24
CA ASP A 169 -2.91 -41.60 7.53
C ASP A 169 -3.55 -40.21 7.44
N ILE A 170 -4.16 -39.84 6.30
CA ILE A 170 -4.88 -38.57 6.14
C ILE A 170 -6.40 -38.79 6.10
N GLU A 171 -7.09 -38.52 7.22
CA GLU A 171 -8.37 -37.80 7.13
C GLU A 171 -8.04 -36.34 6.75
N THR A 172 -8.76 -35.81 5.76
CA THR A 172 -8.77 -34.42 5.24
C THR A 172 -7.81 -33.42 5.89
N ALA A 173 -6.95 -32.78 5.07
CA ALA A 173 -6.11 -31.64 5.44
C ALA A 173 -6.83 -30.72 6.43
N ALA A 174 -6.16 -30.39 7.54
CA ALA A 174 -6.76 -29.67 8.66
C ALA A 174 -7.22 -28.28 8.23
N THR A 175 -8.48 -28.16 7.81
CA THR A 175 -9.23 -26.90 7.82
C THR A 175 -9.20 -26.36 9.24
N ILE A 176 -9.04 -25.05 9.43
CA ILE A 176 -9.30 -24.45 10.75
C ILE A 176 -10.74 -24.83 11.14
N ASP A 177 -10.90 -25.31 12.36
CA ASP A 177 -12.22 -25.54 12.93
C ASP A 177 -12.82 -24.17 13.27
N LEU A 178 -13.55 -23.61 12.30
CA LEU A 178 -14.23 -22.32 12.44
C LEU A 178 -15.54 -22.43 13.23
N ASP A 179 -15.98 -23.63 13.64
CA ASP A 179 -17.07 -23.79 14.62
C ASP A 179 -16.47 -23.81 16.03
N ALA A 180 -15.93 -22.66 16.43
CA ALA A 180 -15.12 -22.58 17.64
C ALA A 180 -15.94 -22.77 18.92
N ASN A 181 -17.24 -22.48 18.87
CA ASN A 181 -18.15 -22.71 19.99
C ASN A 181 -18.71 -24.15 20.04
N GLY A 182 -18.53 -24.93 18.97
CA GLY A 182 -18.87 -26.34 18.86
C GLY A 182 -20.38 -26.63 18.80
N ASP A 183 -21.19 -25.68 18.35
CA ASP A 183 -22.65 -25.84 18.24
C ASP A 183 -23.10 -26.47 16.92
N GLY A 184 -22.15 -26.77 16.02
CA GLY A 184 -22.39 -27.37 14.71
C GLY A 184 -22.78 -26.36 13.64
N LYS A 185 -22.61 -25.07 13.90
CA LYS A 185 -22.88 -23.96 12.97
C LYS A 185 -21.65 -23.05 12.91
N ILE A 186 -21.59 -22.28 11.84
CA ILE A 186 -20.63 -21.19 11.72
C ILE A 186 -21.44 -19.93 11.48
N ILE A 187 -21.24 -18.92 12.32
CA ILE A 187 -21.90 -17.62 12.22
C ILE A 187 -20.83 -16.54 12.15
N LEU A 188 -20.85 -15.77 11.06
CA LEU A 188 -20.01 -14.60 10.88
C LEU A 188 -20.72 -13.36 11.45
N GLY A 189 -20.07 -12.67 12.38
CA GLY A 189 -20.49 -11.36 12.88
C GLY A 189 -19.79 -10.24 12.10
N VAL A 190 -20.53 -9.23 11.66
CA VAL A 190 -19.98 -8.03 11.00
C VAL A 190 -20.24 -6.81 11.88
N ALA A 191 -19.18 -6.04 12.13
CA ALA A 191 -19.24 -4.76 12.82
C ALA A 191 -18.86 -3.64 11.85
N ALA A 192 -19.80 -2.74 11.56
CA ALA A 192 -19.62 -1.61 10.66
C ALA A 192 -19.80 -0.27 11.42
N ALA A 193 -18.91 0.69 11.15
CA ALA A 193 -18.94 1.99 11.81
C ALA A 193 -20.11 2.87 11.32
N GLY A 194 -20.40 2.86 10.01
CA GLY A 194 -21.54 3.57 9.43
C GLY A 194 -22.67 2.64 8.95
N PRO A 195 -23.58 3.16 8.11
CA PRO A 195 -24.74 2.41 7.62
C PRO A 195 -24.34 1.22 6.74
N ARG A 196 -25.02 0.08 6.91
CA ARG A 196 -24.81 -1.12 6.06
C ARG A 196 -25.24 -0.95 4.60
N ASP A 197 -25.89 0.15 4.27
CA ASP A 197 -26.46 0.49 2.96
C ASP A 197 -25.95 1.85 2.46
N ASP A 198 -24.69 2.19 2.78
CA ASP A 198 -24.03 3.41 2.32
C ASP A 198 -23.65 3.40 0.83
N GLY A 199 -23.78 2.25 0.17
CA GLY A 199 -23.41 2.05 -1.23
C GLY A 199 -21.92 2.16 -1.51
N ALA A 200 -21.11 2.02 -0.46
CA ALA A 200 -19.67 2.21 -0.49
C ALA A 200 -18.96 1.29 0.51
N TYR A 201 -18.05 1.85 1.30
CA TYR A 201 -17.08 1.15 2.12
C TYR A 201 -17.70 0.22 3.17
N TYR A 202 -18.77 0.63 3.86
CA TYR A 202 -19.38 -0.19 4.90
C TYR A 202 -20.25 -1.31 4.35
N GLN A 203 -21.07 -0.99 3.35
CA GLN A 203 -21.92 -1.98 2.69
C GLN A 203 -21.09 -3.11 2.06
N ALA A 204 -19.94 -2.78 1.46
CA ALA A 204 -19.09 -3.74 0.78
C ALA A 204 -18.69 -4.96 1.66
N LEU A 205 -18.27 -4.73 2.90
CA LEU A 205 -17.94 -5.82 3.81
C LEU A 205 -19.18 -6.64 4.20
N VAL A 206 -20.32 -5.98 4.41
CA VAL A 206 -21.58 -6.65 4.75
C VAL A 206 -22.01 -7.58 3.62
N ASP A 207 -21.99 -7.08 2.38
CA ASP A 207 -22.34 -7.85 1.19
C ASP A 207 -21.38 -9.04 1.00
N ALA A 208 -20.07 -8.83 1.18
CA ALA A 208 -19.09 -9.91 1.12
C ALA A 208 -19.33 -10.98 2.20
N ALA A 209 -19.65 -10.59 3.43
CA ALA A 209 -19.97 -11.53 4.50
C ALA A 209 -21.20 -12.38 4.18
N GLU A 210 -22.25 -11.79 3.60
CA GLU A 210 -23.44 -12.52 3.17
C GLU A 210 -23.12 -13.53 2.06
N GLU A 211 -22.32 -13.12 1.08
CA GLU A 211 -21.86 -13.97 -0.03
C GLU A 211 -21.00 -15.14 0.46
N ILE A 212 -20.03 -14.86 1.34
CA ILE A 212 -19.12 -15.86 1.92
C ILE A 212 -19.92 -16.88 2.72
N SER A 213 -20.80 -16.43 3.63
CA SER A 213 -21.65 -17.33 4.41
C SER A 213 -22.50 -18.22 3.51
N ALA A 214 -23.13 -17.65 2.47
CA ALA A 214 -23.93 -18.42 1.52
C ALA A 214 -23.10 -19.45 0.74
N ALA A 215 -21.90 -19.07 0.30
CA ALA A 215 -21.00 -19.96 -0.46
C ALA A 215 -20.47 -21.12 0.39
N GLN A 216 -20.20 -20.89 1.66
CA GLN A 216 -19.71 -21.90 2.60
C GLN A 216 -20.84 -22.74 3.23
N GLY A 217 -22.10 -22.35 3.05
CA GLY A 217 -23.25 -23.01 3.69
C GLY A 217 -23.33 -22.72 5.20
N TRP A 218 -22.78 -21.59 5.63
CA TRP A 218 -22.86 -21.07 6.99
C TRP A 218 -24.23 -20.45 7.25
N GLU A 219 -24.48 -20.09 8.51
CA GLU A 219 -25.68 -19.34 8.86
C GLU A 219 -25.59 -17.89 8.34
N ALA A 220 -26.74 -17.23 8.23
CA ALA A 220 -26.77 -15.82 7.84
C ALA A 220 -25.95 -14.97 8.82
N PRO A 221 -25.15 -14.00 8.34
CA PRO A 221 -24.35 -13.15 9.21
C PRO A 221 -25.19 -12.35 10.21
N ILE A 222 -24.59 -12.07 11.37
CA ILE A 222 -25.13 -11.11 12.34
C ILE A 222 -24.42 -9.78 12.13
N VAL A 223 -25.15 -8.76 11.67
CA VAL A 223 -24.58 -7.46 11.34
C VAL A 223 -25.02 -6.41 12.35
N ILE A 224 -24.05 -5.75 12.99
CA ILE A 224 -24.26 -4.51 13.76
C ILE A 224 -23.57 -3.37 12.99
N ASP A 225 -24.35 -2.37 12.63
CA ASP A 225 -23.94 -1.20 11.87
C ASP A 225 -24.21 0.10 12.64
N ASN A 226 -23.75 1.25 12.11
CA ASN A 226 -23.81 2.54 12.79
C ASN A 226 -23.15 2.53 14.19
N ILE A 227 -22.05 1.79 14.33
CA ILE A 227 -21.30 1.71 15.58
C ILE A 227 -20.47 2.97 15.72
N GLU A 228 -20.86 3.84 16.66
CA GLU A 228 -20.04 5.00 17.02
C GLU A 228 -18.81 4.54 17.83
N PRO A 229 -17.62 5.17 17.65
CA PRO A 229 -16.40 4.84 18.40
C PRO A 229 -16.59 4.82 19.92
N ALA A 230 -17.43 5.72 20.44
CA ALA A 230 -17.72 5.83 21.88
C ALA A 230 -18.42 4.61 22.48
N VAL A 231 -19.08 3.78 21.67
CA VAL A 231 -19.81 2.58 22.11
C VAL A 231 -19.26 1.30 21.48
N ALA A 232 -18.21 1.38 20.66
CA ALA A 232 -17.63 0.24 19.93
C ALA A 232 -17.34 -0.97 20.83
N ALA A 233 -16.75 -0.76 22.01
CA ALA A 233 -16.46 -1.84 22.95
C ALA A 233 -17.72 -2.61 23.37
N THR A 234 -18.82 -1.88 23.62
CA THR A 234 -20.09 -2.49 24.04
C THR A 234 -20.75 -3.24 22.90
N GLU A 235 -20.77 -2.68 21.70
CA GLU A 235 -21.41 -3.32 20.55
C GLU A 235 -20.62 -4.54 20.04
N LEU A 236 -19.28 -4.48 20.03
CA LEU A 236 -18.46 -5.64 19.70
C LEU A 236 -18.57 -6.74 20.77
N GLU A 237 -18.64 -6.39 22.06
CA GLU A 237 -18.91 -7.38 23.13
C GLU A 237 -20.31 -8.01 22.97
N ASN A 238 -21.32 -7.20 22.62
CA ASN A 238 -22.67 -7.69 22.33
C ASN A 238 -22.68 -8.63 21.12
N LEU A 239 -21.89 -8.36 20.09
CA LEU A 239 -21.74 -9.22 18.92
C LEU A 239 -21.10 -10.55 19.30
N ALA A 240 -19.96 -10.52 20.00
CA ALA A 240 -19.27 -11.70 20.49
C ALA A 240 -20.19 -12.59 21.37
N ALA A 241 -21.00 -11.97 22.22
CA ALA A 241 -21.93 -12.68 23.10
C ALA A 241 -23.10 -13.37 22.37
N GLN A 242 -23.30 -13.15 21.07
CA GLN A 242 -24.35 -13.79 20.28
C GLN A 242 -23.98 -15.19 19.77
N GLY A 243 -22.80 -15.70 20.10
CA GLY A 243 -22.34 -17.01 19.66
C GLY A 243 -21.91 -17.00 18.19
N VAL A 244 -21.28 -15.91 17.77
CA VAL A 244 -20.57 -15.87 16.49
C VAL A 244 -19.23 -16.58 16.62
N ASP A 245 -18.74 -17.12 15.52
CA ASP A 245 -17.45 -17.82 15.48
C ASP A 245 -16.35 -16.98 14.81
N ILE A 246 -16.77 -16.03 13.98
CA ILE A 246 -15.89 -15.08 13.29
C ILE A 246 -16.45 -13.69 13.55
N ILE A 247 -15.60 -12.72 13.86
CA ILE A 247 -15.96 -11.29 13.83
C ILE A 247 -15.10 -10.57 12.79
N ALA A 248 -15.78 -9.98 11.81
CA ALA A 248 -15.20 -9.07 10.83
C ALA A 248 -15.46 -7.61 11.25
N VAL A 249 -14.41 -6.88 11.59
CA VAL A 249 -14.47 -5.45 11.91
C VAL A 249 -14.13 -4.64 10.66
N GLY A 250 -15.08 -3.78 10.25
CA GLY A 250 -15.05 -3.13 8.95
C GLY A 250 -14.24 -1.85 8.85
N ALA A 251 -13.80 -1.27 9.97
CA ALA A 251 -13.15 0.02 9.95
C ALA A 251 -12.28 0.25 11.19
N GLY A 252 -11.18 0.98 11.02
CA GLY A 252 -10.31 1.40 12.11
C GLY A 252 -11.02 2.25 13.17
N GLU A 253 -12.08 2.96 12.80
CA GLU A 253 -12.87 3.84 13.67
C GLU A 253 -13.42 3.15 14.93
N ILE A 254 -13.69 1.86 14.81
CA ILE A 254 -14.30 1.03 15.87
C ILE A 254 -13.35 -0.06 16.38
N SER A 255 -12.07 0.01 16.03
CA SER A 255 -11.08 -1.03 16.29
C SER A 255 -10.32 -0.90 17.62
N ASP A 256 -10.38 0.27 18.27
CA ASP A 256 -9.74 0.55 19.57
C ASP A 256 -9.97 -0.55 20.63
N PRO A 257 -11.15 -1.19 20.76
CA PRO A 257 -11.41 -2.22 21.76
C PRO A 257 -10.81 -3.61 21.43
N LEU A 258 -10.32 -3.83 20.21
CA LEU A 258 -9.90 -5.16 19.74
C LEU A 258 -8.88 -5.86 20.65
N PRO A 259 -7.82 -5.20 21.18
CA PRO A 259 -6.85 -5.89 22.03
C PRO A 259 -7.47 -6.55 23.26
N ASP A 260 -8.43 -5.87 23.91
CA ASP A 260 -9.10 -6.39 25.10
C ASP A 260 -10.12 -7.49 24.74
N LEU A 261 -10.81 -7.34 23.61
CA LEU A 261 -11.85 -8.27 23.16
C LEU A 261 -11.28 -9.60 22.65
N VAL A 262 -10.16 -9.56 21.93
CA VAL A 262 -9.44 -10.77 21.50
C VAL A 262 -9.01 -11.59 22.71
N GLU A 263 -8.50 -10.95 23.77
CA GLU A 263 -8.17 -11.65 25.03
C GLU A 263 -9.41 -12.20 25.75
N GLN A 264 -10.54 -11.46 25.69
CA GLN A 264 -11.79 -11.85 26.34
C GLN A 264 -12.52 -13.00 25.64
N PHE A 265 -12.42 -13.06 24.31
CA PHE A 265 -13.10 -14.02 23.44
C PHE A 265 -12.08 -14.76 22.55
N PRO A 266 -11.21 -15.59 23.14
CA PRO A 266 -10.12 -16.26 22.42
C PRO A 266 -10.60 -17.40 21.51
N ASP A 267 -11.88 -17.78 21.62
CA ASP A 267 -12.49 -18.79 20.77
C ASP A 267 -13.06 -18.14 19.48
N ILE A 268 -13.22 -16.82 19.40
CA ILE A 268 -13.70 -16.17 18.16
C ILE A 268 -12.50 -15.91 17.25
N PHE A 269 -12.63 -16.19 15.95
CA PHE A 269 -11.67 -15.75 14.95
C PHE A 269 -11.88 -14.26 14.63
N TRP A 270 -10.87 -13.43 14.85
CA TRP A 270 -10.94 -11.99 14.60
C TRP A 270 -10.30 -11.60 13.27
N TYR A 271 -11.07 -10.93 12.42
CA TYR A 271 -10.62 -10.33 11.17
C TYR A 271 -10.88 -8.82 11.17
N CYS A 272 -9.96 -8.04 10.61
CA CYS A 272 -10.18 -6.63 10.36
C CYS A 272 -9.74 -6.20 8.95
N ASN A 273 -10.61 -5.44 8.26
CA ASN A 273 -10.19 -4.49 7.23
C ASN A 273 -10.17 -3.07 7.84
N CYS A 274 -9.25 -2.83 8.77
CA CYS A 274 -9.23 -1.60 9.55
C CYS A 274 -8.78 -0.35 8.75
N GLY A 275 -8.54 -0.48 7.44
CA GLY A 275 -8.08 0.58 6.56
C GLY A 275 -6.57 0.76 6.53
N THR A 276 -6.12 1.69 5.69
CA THR A 276 -4.70 2.02 5.49
C THR A 276 -4.04 2.53 6.76
N GLY A 277 -2.80 2.09 6.99
CA GLY A 277 -1.98 2.56 8.11
C GLY A 277 -2.35 1.98 9.47
N PHE A 278 -3.34 1.08 9.52
CA PHE A 278 -3.68 0.40 10.76
C PHE A 278 -2.56 -0.58 11.19
N PRO A 279 -2.06 -0.49 12.43
CA PRO A 279 -0.95 -1.34 12.86
C PRO A 279 -1.41 -2.80 13.03
N GLN A 280 -0.48 -3.72 12.80
CA GLN A 280 -0.67 -5.12 13.14
C GLN A 280 -1.02 -5.29 14.63
N MET A 281 -1.93 -6.21 14.91
CA MET A 281 -2.33 -6.57 16.26
C MET A 281 -2.25 -8.09 16.44
N ASP A 282 -1.72 -8.53 17.57
CA ASP A 282 -1.71 -9.95 17.92
C ASP A 282 -3.16 -10.45 18.04
N GLY A 283 -3.43 -11.64 17.49
CA GLY A 283 -4.75 -12.27 17.57
C GLY A 283 -5.82 -11.65 16.66
N VAL A 284 -5.43 -10.82 15.69
CA VAL A 284 -6.33 -10.33 14.63
C VAL A 284 -5.70 -10.63 13.27
N ALA A 285 -6.45 -11.25 12.36
CA ALA A 285 -6.07 -11.36 10.97
C ALA A 285 -6.38 -10.03 10.27
N LEU A 286 -5.36 -9.37 9.69
CA LEU A 286 -5.49 -8.02 9.14
C LEU A 286 -5.30 -8.02 7.63
N SER A 287 -6.29 -7.59 6.87
CA SER A 287 -6.08 -7.14 5.49
C SER A 287 -5.68 -5.67 5.49
N THR A 288 -4.66 -5.30 4.73
CA THR A 288 -4.19 -3.92 4.60
C THR A 288 -3.70 -3.63 3.18
N ASN A 289 -3.37 -2.37 2.92
CA ASN A 289 -2.90 -1.88 1.63
C ASN A 289 -1.95 -0.70 1.86
N ASP A 290 -1.56 -0.04 0.77
CA ASP A 290 -0.78 1.20 0.81
C ASP A 290 -1.59 2.35 0.19
N GLY A 291 -2.03 3.30 1.01
CA GLY A 291 -2.91 4.38 0.57
C GLY A 291 -2.22 5.33 -0.38
N ALA A 292 -0.95 5.66 -0.13
CA ALA A 292 -0.18 6.51 -1.02
C ALA A 292 -0.02 5.91 -2.43
N GLU A 293 0.19 4.59 -2.52
CA GLU A 293 0.26 3.88 -3.81
C GLU A 293 -1.08 3.92 -4.56
N ILE A 294 -2.18 3.60 -3.87
CA ILE A 294 -3.54 3.59 -4.43
C ILE A 294 -3.91 4.98 -4.92
N GLU A 295 -3.74 5.97 -4.06
CA GLU A 295 -4.26 7.30 -4.31
C GLU A 295 -3.41 8.05 -5.33
N TYR A 296 -2.14 7.67 -5.50
CA TYR A 296 -1.35 8.10 -6.65
C TYR A 296 -1.98 7.66 -7.98
N VAL A 297 -2.33 6.37 -8.14
CA VAL A 297 -2.95 5.89 -9.39
C VAL A 297 -4.39 6.41 -9.56
N VAL A 298 -5.12 6.66 -8.48
CA VAL A 298 -6.39 7.41 -8.50
C VAL A 298 -6.17 8.82 -9.03
N GLY A 299 -5.11 9.51 -8.58
CA GLY A 299 -4.72 10.82 -9.08
C GLY A 299 -4.38 10.82 -10.58
N VAL A 300 -3.66 9.81 -11.06
CA VAL A 300 -3.39 9.65 -12.50
C VAL A 300 -4.68 9.46 -13.28
N ALA A 301 -5.58 8.56 -12.83
CA ALA A 301 -6.87 8.35 -13.47
C ALA A 301 -7.73 9.64 -13.51
N ALA A 302 -7.78 10.39 -12.41
CA ALA A 302 -8.48 11.67 -12.34
C ALA A 302 -7.87 12.70 -13.30
N GLY A 303 -6.54 12.81 -13.36
CA GLY A 303 -5.85 13.70 -14.29
C GLY A 303 -6.15 13.36 -15.76
N LEU A 304 -6.19 12.08 -16.10
CA LEU A 304 -6.56 11.62 -17.45
C LEU A 304 -8.01 11.97 -17.83
N LEU A 305 -8.94 11.92 -16.88
CA LEU A 305 -10.33 12.34 -17.10
C LEU A 305 -10.45 13.87 -17.25
N LEU A 306 -9.74 14.65 -16.43
CA LEU A 306 -9.73 16.11 -16.52
C LEU A 306 -9.14 16.60 -17.84
N GLN A 307 -8.11 15.91 -18.36
CA GLN A 307 -7.52 16.21 -19.65
C GLN A 307 -8.53 16.02 -20.80
N GLU A 308 -9.40 15.02 -20.71
CA GLU A 308 -10.45 14.75 -21.70
C GLU A 308 -11.61 15.74 -21.61
N HIS A 309 -12.13 15.97 -20.40
CA HIS A 309 -13.35 16.76 -20.17
C HIS A 309 -13.10 18.27 -20.13
N GLY A 310 -11.85 18.68 -19.93
CA GLY A 310 -11.47 20.07 -19.74
C GLY A 310 -11.75 20.52 -18.31
N GLY A 311 -10.72 20.45 -17.47
CA GLY A 311 -10.69 20.90 -16.09
C GLY A 311 -9.27 20.81 -15.54
N ASP A 312 -9.05 21.29 -14.33
CA ASP A 312 -7.73 21.23 -13.67
C ASP A 312 -7.79 20.91 -12.18
N THR A 313 -9.00 20.85 -11.59
CA THR A 313 -9.14 20.72 -10.13
C THR A 313 -10.10 19.60 -9.74
N ALA A 314 -9.61 18.64 -8.96
CA ALA A 314 -10.44 17.67 -8.25
C ALA A 314 -10.80 18.19 -6.84
N TYR A 315 -12.02 17.96 -6.40
CA TYR A 315 -12.48 18.31 -5.07
C TYR A 315 -12.69 17.05 -4.25
N MET A 316 -11.86 16.87 -3.23
CA MET A 316 -12.00 15.81 -2.25
C MET A 316 -12.82 16.33 -1.06
N ILE A 317 -14.00 15.76 -0.84
CA ILE A 317 -14.82 16.08 0.33
C ILE A 317 -14.67 14.94 1.32
N GLY A 318 -14.11 15.23 2.48
CA GLY A 318 -13.83 14.24 3.52
C GLY A 318 -14.50 14.55 4.86
N CYS A 319 -14.13 13.75 5.86
CA CYS A 319 -14.59 13.87 7.23
C CYS A 319 -13.82 14.96 7.97
N CYS A 320 -12.58 14.68 8.36
CA CYS A 320 -12.12 15.11 9.68
C CYS A 320 -10.60 15.36 9.77
N ASP A 321 -9.90 15.58 8.66
CA ASP A 321 -8.45 15.76 8.59
C ASP A 321 -7.67 14.57 9.19
N LEU A 322 -8.16 13.34 9.03
CA LEU A 322 -7.48 12.15 9.52
C LEU A 322 -6.23 11.84 8.70
N GLY A 323 -5.29 11.10 9.29
CA GLY A 323 -4.01 10.77 8.64
C GLY A 323 -4.19 10.14 7.26
N PHE A 324 -5.11 9.18 7.10
CA PHE A 324 -5.39 8.58 5.79
C PHE A 324 -6.06 9.57 4.82
N GLU A 325 -6.82 10.57 5.27
CA GLU A 325 -7.38 11.60 4.39
C GLU A 325 -6.28 12.54 3.88
N VAL A 326 -5.31 12.87 4.75
CA VAL A 326 -4.11 13.64 4.38
C VAL A 326 -3.24 12.85 3.40
N GLU A 327 -3.06 11.54 3.64
CA GLU A 327 -2.36 10.65 2.71
C GLU A 327 -3.05 10.62 1.33
N THR A 328 -4.37 10.39 1.30
CA THR A 328 -5.18 10.41 0.07
C THR A 328 -5.05 11.74 -0.67
N GLU A 329 -5.23 12.87 0.00
CA GLU A 329 -5.14 14.19 -0.63
C GLU A 329 -3.77 14.40 -1.30
N LEU A 330 -2.69 14.11 -0.57
CA LEU A 330 -1.32 14.36 -1.04
C LEU A 330 -0.93 13.42 -2.19
N ALA A 331 -1.26 12.13 -2.07
CA ALA A 331 -0.97 11.13 -3.09
C ALA A 331 -1.79 11.34 -4.36
N MET A 332 -3.09 11.63 -4.23
CA MET A 332 -3.95 11.98 -5.37
C MET A 332 -3.42 13.23 -6.08
N ARG A 333 -3.04 14.27 -5.34
CA ARG A 333 -2.43 15.47 -5.93
C ARG A 333 -1.14 15.14 -6.68
N LEU A 334 -0.29 14.27 -6.13
CA LEU A 334 0.94 13.85 -6.77
C LEU A 334 0.66 13.11 -8.10
N GLY A 335 -0.31 12.20 -8.11
CA GLY A 335 -0.74 11.49 -9.32
C GLY A 335 -1.32 12.40 -10.39
N MET A 336 -2.18 13.35 -10.01
CA MET A 336 -2.75 14.33 -10.96
C MET A 336 -1.65 15.20 -11.58
N LYS A 337 -0.66 15.61 -10.77
CA LYS A 337 0.48 16.42 -11.23
C LYS A 337 1.44 15.66 -12.14
N ALA A 338 1.46 14.33 -12.08
CA ALA A 338 2.20 13.51 -13.03
C ALA A 338 1.58 13.57 -14.44
N VAL A 339 0.25 13.79 -14.55
CA VAL A 339 -0.44 13.99 -15.84
C VAL A 339 -0.26 15.43 -16.34
N ASP A 340 -0.56 16.42 -15.50
CA ASP A 340 -0.29 17.84 -15.79
C ASP A 340 0.11 18.57 -14.50
N PRO A 341 1.29 19.22 -14.44
CA PRO A 341 1.79 19.86 -13.22
C PRO A 341 0.90 21.01 -12.70
N SER A 342 0.02 21.56 -13.54
CA SER A 342 -0.94 22.59 -13.16
C SER A 342 -2.17 22.06 -12.41
N TYR A 343 -2.44 20.74 -12.47
CA TYR A 343 -3.60 20.15 -11.81
C TYR A 343 -3.47 20.16 -10.29
N ASP A 344 -4.60 20.22 -9.58
CA ASP A 344 -4.62 20.29 -8.12
C ASP A 344 -5.80 19.55 -7.49
N VAL A 345 -5.69 19.30 -6.18
CA VAL A 345 -6.74 18.74 -5.33
C VAL A 345 -7.12 19.77 -4.27
N VAL A 346 -8.41 20.02 -4.11
CA VAL A 346 -8.98 20.82 -3.02
C VAL A 346 -9.65 19.87 -2.03
N TYR A 347 -9.08 19.75 -0.83
CA TYR A 347 -9.69 19.02 0.28
C TYR A 347 -10.62 19.90 1.10
N THR A 348 -11.77 19.36 1.53
CA THR A 348 -12.69 20.02 2.47
C THR A 348 -13.22 19.02 3.51
N PRO A 349 -12.90 19.19 4.80
CA PRO A 349 -13.46 18.37 5.89
C PRO A 349 -14.88 18.83 6.24
N THR A 350 -15.76 17.87 6.55
CA THR A 350 -17.20 18.12 6.74
C THR A 350 -17.81 17.49 7.99
N GLY A 351 -17.11 16.54 8.61
CA GLY A 351 -17.51 15.83 9.82
C GLY A 351 -16.90 16.42 11.09
N ASN A 352 -17.41 15.97 12.24
CA ASN A 352 -16.79 16.19 13.53
C ASN A 352 -15.66 15.20 13.80
N PHE A 353 -14.49 15.71 14.19
CA PHE A 353 -13.38 14.88 14.67
C PHE A 353 -13.77 14.03 15.90
N PRO A 354 -13.30 12.77 16.02
CA PRO A 354 -12.37 12.10 15.10
C PRO A 354 -13.05 11.45 13.89
N PHE A 355 -14.28 10.96 14.00
CA PHE A 355 -14.98 10.22 12.94
C PHE A 355 -16.45 10.67 12.87
N ASP A 356 -16.88 11.10 11.69
CA ASP A 356 -18.22 11.57 11.33
C ASP A 356 -18.37 11.58 9.79
N PHE A 357 -18.05 10.44 9.19
CA PHE A 357 -18.09 10.17 7.75
C PHE A 357 -19.51 10.19 7.16
N ASP A 358 -20.52 10.23 8.04
CA ASP A 358 -21.94 10.14 7.71
C ASP A 358 -22.66 11.51 7.76
N ASN A 359 -21.92 12.61 7.94
CA ASN A 359 -22.48 13.96 8.02
C ASN A 359 -22.94 14.50 6.64
N VAL A 360 -24.07 13.99 6.16
CA VAL A 360 -24.68 14.40 4.88
C VAL A 360 -24.89 15.92 4.79
N ALA A 361 -25.25 16.57 5.89
CA ALA A 361 -25.55 18.01 5.90
C ALA A 361 -24.29 18.85 5.66
N GLY A 362 -23.21 18.57 6.39
CA GLY A 362 -21.91 19.22 6.19
C GLY A 362 -21.34 18.92 4.80
N ALA A 363 -21.43 17.66 4.37
CA ALA A 363 -20.98 17.21 3.07
C ALA A 363 -21.73 17.93 1.92
N THR A 364 -23.04 18.11 2.05
CA THR A 364 -23.86 18.86 1.08
C THR A 364 -23.48 20.35 1.04
N GLU A 365 -23.18 20.97 2.19
CA GLU A 365 -22.72 22.37 2.21
C GLU A 365 -21.39 22.52 1.48
N ALA A 366 -20.42 21.64 1.74
CA ALA A 366 -19.13 21.62 1.06
C ALA A 366 -19.28 21.39 -0.45
N PHE A 367 -20.13 20.45 -0.88
CA PHE A 367 -20.43 20.21 -2.29
C PHE A 367 -20.94 21.47 -2.98
N ASN A 368 -21.88 22.20 -2.37
CA ASN A 368 -22.42 23.43 -2.97
C ASN A 368 -21.35 24.53 -3.09
N VAL A 369 -20.44 24.64 -2.11
CA VAL A 369 -19.31 25.57 -2.18
C VAL A 369 -18.34 25.18 -3.30
N ALA A 370 -18.02 23.89 -3.44
CA ALA A 370 -17.18 23.37 -4.52
C ALA A 370 -17.81 23.61 -5.90
N LEU A 371 -19.11 23.37 -6.03
CA LEU A 371 -19.87 23.62 -7.25
C LEU A 371 -19.84 25.11 -7.65
N ASP A 372 -20.07 26.02 -6.69
CA ASP A 372 -19.99 27.46 -6.92
C ASP A 372 -18.57 27.93 -7.28
N ALA A 373 -17.54 27.20 -6.83
CA ALA A 373 -16.14 27.45 -7.16
C ALA A 373 -15.71 26.90 -8.53
N GLY A 374 -16.53 26.07 -9.17
CA GLY A 374 -16.25 25.47 -10.48
C GLY A 374 -15.54 24.12 -10.41
N MET A 375 -15.94 23.25 -9.48
CA MET A 375 -15.48 21.86 -9.39
C MET A 375 -15.56 21.10 -10.73
N ASP A 376 -14.45 20.47 -11.13
CA ASP A 376 -14.35 19.69 -12.37
C ASP A 376 -14.51 18.17 -12.14
N LEU A 377 -14.13 17.68 -10.96
CA LEU A 377 -14.28 16.29 -10.54
C LEU A 377 -14.52 16.22 -9.03
N LEU A 378 -15.45 15.37 -8.60
CA LEU A 378 -15.74 15.11 -7.18
C LEU A 378 -15.13 13.79 -6.74
N TYR A 379 -14.40 13.82 -5.63
CA TYR A 379 -14.06 12.66 -4.83
C TYR A 379 -14.74 12.76 -3.45
N PRO A 380 -15.92 12.15 -3.25
CA PRO A 380 -16.59 12.14 -1.96
C PRO A 380 -15.95 11.08 -1.06
N TYR A 381 -14.83 11.36 -0.40
CA TYR A 381 -14.13 10.43 0.49
C TYR A 381 -14.86 10.29 1.84
N LEU A 382 -16.04 9.68 1.81
CA LEU A 382 -17.03 9.67 2.88
C LEU A 382 -17.63 8.26 3.06
N GLY A 383 -18.32 8.05 4.19
CA GLY A 383 -19.08 6.84 4.50
C GLY A 383 -20.53 7.00 4.05
N GLY A 384 -21.48 7.00 4.98
CA GLY A 384 -22.91 7.21 4.72
C GLY A 384 -23.26 8.53 4.01
N ALA A 385 -22.35 9.50 3.95
CA ALA A 385 -22.52 10.72 3.16
C ALA A 385 -22.07 10.61 1.68
N HIS A 386 -21.45 9.49 1.29
CA HIS A 386 -20.91 9.25 -0.05
C HIS A 386 -21.99 9.27 -1.14
N GLU A 387 -22.93 8.32 -1.13
CA GLU A 387 -23.95 8.21 -2.18
C GLU A 387 -24.84 9.47 -2.32
N PRO A 388 -25.29 10.14 -1.24
CA PRO A 388 -26.00 11.41 -1.36
C PRO A 388 -25.24 12.46 -2.19
N LEU A 389 -23.92 12.50 -2.06
CA LEU A 389 -23.06 13.42 -2.82
C LEU A 389 -22.87 12.99 -4.26
N VAL A 390 -22.80 11.69 -4.52
CA VAL A 390 -22.75 11.13 -5.87
C VAL A 390 -24.04 11.47 -6.62
N GLN A 391 -25.20 11.33 -5.95
CA GLN A 391 -26.49 11.75 -6.49
C GLN A 391 -26.49 13.24 -6.86
N LEU A 392 -26.00 14.10 -5.96
CA LEU A 392 -25.87 15.53 -6.23
C LEU A 392 -24.91 15.84 -7.39
N ALA A 393 -23.78 15.13 -7.48
CA ALA A 393 -22.83 15.26 -8.58
C ALA A 393 -23.48 14.88 -9.92
N ASN A 394 -24.15 13.72 -9.98
CA ASN A 394 -24.89 13.25 -11.15
C ASN A 394 -25.99 14.24 -11.57
N GLU A 395 -26.74 14.81 -10.63
CA GLU A 395 -27.78 15.83 -10.91
C GLU A 395 -27.21 17.11 -11.52
N ASN A 396 -25.94 17.44 -11.21
CA ASN A 396 -25.25 18.62 -11.70
C ASN A 396 -24.28 18.33 -12.85
N GLY A 397 -24.18 17.07 -13.30
CA GLY A 397 -23.28 16.66 -14.38
C GLY A 397 -21.79 16.76 -14.01
N ILE A 398 -21.46 16.59 -12.73
CA ILE A 398 -20.09 16.58 -12.23
C ILE A 398 -19.55 15.14 -12.26
N PRO A 399 -18.41 14.90 -12.91
CA PRO A 399 -17.69 13.62 -12.85
C PRO A 399 -17.36 13.19 -11.42
N VAL A 400 -17.48 11.91 -11.12
CA VAL A 400 -17.31 11.38 -9.77
C VAL A 400 -16.49 10.09 -9.74
N THR A 401 -15.59 9.99 -8.75
CA THR A 401 -14.90 8.75 -8.36
C THR A 401 -15.58 8.13 -7.14
N SER A 402 -15.54 6.80 -7.03
CA SER A 402 -15.92 6.11 -5.79
C SER A 402 -14.90 6.34 -4.68
N ALA A 403 -15.33 6.12 -3.43
CA ALA A 403 -14.47 5.92 -2.27
C ALA A 403 -14.53 4.45 -1.84
N GLY A 404 -13.65 3.64 -2.46
CA GLY A 404 -13.45 2.24 -2.09
C GLY A 404 -14.31 1.27 -2.87
N ALA A 405 -15.55 1.61 -3.22
CA ALA A 405 -16.42 0.74 -4.01
C ALA A 405 -15.82 0.45 -5.39
N SER A 406 -15.50 -0.82 -5.66
CA SER A 406 -14.80 -1.25 -6.88
C SER A 406 -15.73 -1.55 -8.06
N ASP A 407 -17.00 -1.83 -7.79
CA ASP A 407 -17.96 -2.31 -8.79
C ASP A 407 -18.77 -1.19 -9.46
N VAL A 408 -18.51 0.07 -9.11
CA VAL A 408 -19.31 1.23 -9.50
C VAL A 408 -19.46 1.42 -11.01
N CYS A 409 -18.48 0.98 -11.79
CA CYS A 409 -18.53 1.04 -13.25
C CYS A 409 -19.57 0.09 -13.87
N SER A 410 -20.06 -0.89 -13.11
CA SER A 410 -21.12 -1.82 -13.52
C SER A 410 -22.51 -1.42 -13.03
N ARG A 411 -22.58 -0.45 -12.11
CA ARG A 411 -23.83 0.07 -11.54
C ARG A 411 -24.62 0.84 -12.59
N THR A 412 -25.94 0.87 -12.40
CA THR A 412 -26.88 1.50 -13.37
C THR A 412 -27.86 2.47 -12.72
N ASP A 413 -27.87 2.52 -11.40
CA ASP A 413 -28.67 3.41 -10.56
C ASP A 413 -28.00 4.78 -10.38
N LEU A 414 -26.67 4.81 -10.34
CA LEU A 414 -25.82 6.02 -10.34
C LEU A 414 -24.80 5.96 -11.49
N THR A 415 -24.26 7.12 -11.85
CA THR A 415 -23.25 7.28 -12.90
C THR A 415 -21.90 7.61 -12.28
N TRP A 416 -20.85 6.99 -12.82
CA TRP A 416 -19.48 7.06 -12.33
C TRP A 416 -18.51 7.15 -13.50
N GLU A 417 -17.47 7.95 -13.35
CA GLU A 417 -16.42 8.09 -14.36
C GLU A 417 -15.23 7.19 -14.04
N MET A 418 -14.98 6.94 -12.77
CA MET A 418 -13.91 6.07 -12.30
C MET A 418 -14.23 5.48 -10.92
N ALA A 419 -13.40 4.51 -10.51
CA ALA A 419 -13.42 3.88 -9.20
C ALA A 419 -12.04 3.97 -8.56
N ALA A 420 -12.00 4.32 -7.27
CA ALA A 420 -10.84 4.10 -6.42
C ALA A 420 -10.99 2.72 -5.74
N LEU A 421 -10.02 1.84 -5.96
CA LEU A 421 -10.11 0.44 -5.55
C LEU A 421 -9.43 0.26 -4.19
N PHE A 422 -10.24 0.10 -3.15
CA PHE A 422 -9.82 -0.32 -1.80
C PHE A 422 -11.01 -0.92 -1.05
N ASP A 423 -11.83 -1.68 -1.77
CA ASP A 423 -13.10 -2.21 -1.31
C ASP A 423 -12.89 -3.24 -0.18
N GLY A 424 -13.45 -2.98 1.01
CA GLY A 424 -13.34 -3.89 2.14
C GLY A 424 -13.98 -5.26 1.89
N GLY A 425 -15.00 -5.30 1.03
CA GLY A 425 -15.65 -6.52 0.58
C GLY A 425 -14.75 -7.34 -0.35
N ASP A 426 -14.06 -6.71 -1.29
CA ASP A 426 -13.09 -7.38 -2.16
C ASP A 426 -11.93 -7.97 -1.37
N PHE A 427 -11.42 -7.23 -0.38
CA PHE A 427 -10.40 -7.78 0.52
C PHE A 427 -10.92 -9.01 1.26
N ALA A 428 -12.14 -8.95 1.80
CA ALA A 428 -12.76 -10.10 2.45
C ALA A 428 -12.92 -11.28 1.48
N ARG A 429 -13.44 -11.06 0.27
CA ARG A 429 -13.59 -12.10 -0.76
C ARG A 429 -12.26 -12.77 -1.11
N ALA A 430 -11.17 -12.01 -1.17
CA ALA A 430 -9.85 -12.51 -1.48
C ALA A 430 -9.24 -13.32 -0.32
N VAL A 431 -9.37 -12.86 0.93
CA VAL A 431 -8.68 -13.50 2.08
C VAL A 431 -9.50 -14.58 2.79
N PHE A 432 -10.83 -14.56 2.75
CA PHE A 432 -11.63 -15.58 3.44
C PHE A 432 -11.39 -17.02 2.97
N PRO A 433 -11.16 -17.30 1.68
CA PRO A 433 -10.71 -18.63 1.25
C PRO A 433 -9.40 -19.09 1.93
N LEU A 434 -8.49 -18.14 2.20
CA LEU A 434 -7.24 -18.40 2.93
C LEU A 434 -7.51 -18.63 4.43
N ILE A 435 -8.47 -17.91 5.02
CA ILE A 435 -8.92 -18.14 6.40
C ILE A 435 -9.48 -19.56 6.55
N VAL A 436 -10.40 -19.94 5.65
CA VAL A 436 -11.07 -21.26 5.69
C VAL A 436 -10.09 -22.41 5.50
N SER A 437 -9.09 -22.24 4.64
CA SER A 437 -8.03 -23.24 4.43
C SER A 437 -7.00 -23.27 5.56
N GLY A 438 -6.90 -22.21 6.36
CA GLY A 438 -5.90 -22.05 7.42
C GLY A 438 -4.58 -21.43 6.96
N ASP A 439 -4.51 -20.94 5.72
CA ASP A 439 -3.34 -20.26 5.15
C ASP A 439 -3.24 -18.78 5.61
N PHE A 440 -4.35 -18.20 6.06
CA PHE A 440 -4.39 -16.87 6.68
C PHE A 440 -5.00 -16.94 8.07
N VAL A 441 -4.20 -16.68 9.11
CA VAL A 441 -4.56 -16.89 10.51
C VAL A 441 -4.45 -15.61 11.33
N GLU A 442 -5.08 -15.58 12.50
CA GLU A 442 -4.96 -14.47 13.44
C GLU A 442 -3.50 -14.12 13.76
N GLY A 443 -3.23 -12.81 13.83
CA GLY A 443 -1.87 -12.26 13.95
C GLY A 443 -1.12 -12.19 12.62
N SER A 444 -1.70 -12.64 11.50
CA SER A 444 -1.13 -12.46 10.16
C SER A 444 -1.59 -11.16 9.51
N ILE A 445 -0.80 -10.65 8.57
CA ILE A 445 -1.19 -9.54 7.70
C ILE A 445 -1.21 -10.02 6.25
N TYR A 446 -2.26 -9.66 5.52
CA TYR A 446 -2.30 -9.72 4.06
C TYR A 446 -2.24 -8.29 3.52
N LYS A 447 -1.12 -7.90 2.89
CA LYS A 447 -0.97 -6.58 2.25
C LYS A 447 -1.26 -6.71 0.76
N PHE A 448 -2.29 -6.02 0.28
CA PHE A 448 -2.58 -5.84 -1.14
C PHE A 448 -1.66 -4.76 -1.73
N SER A 449 -1.16 -5.00 -2.95
CA SER A 449 -0.21 -4.13 -3.64
C SER A 449 -0.71 -3.68 -5.00
N VAL A 450 -0.61 -2.37 -5.26
CA VAL A 450 -0.98 -1.76 -6.55
C VAL A 450 -0.13 -2.35 -7.67
N GLY A 451 -0.76 -2.64 -8.81
CA GLY A 451 -0.11 -3.24 -9.99
C GLY A 451 0.13 -4.75 -9.90
N ARG A 452 -0.11 -5.35 -8.73
CA ARG A 452 -0.10 -6.81 -8.54
C ARG A 452 -1.49 -7.36 -8.28
N ASP A 453 -2.19 -6.81 -7.29
CA ASP A 453 -3.46 -7.32 -6.80
C ASP A 453 -4.62 -6.50 -7.40
N PRO A 454 -5.64 -7.13 -8.00
CA PRO A 454 -6.73 -6.41 -8.67
C PRO A 454 -7.66 -5.66 -7.70
N GLU A 455 -7.60 -5.95 -6.40
CA GLU A 455 -8.43 -5.32 -5.36
C GLU A 455 -7.97 -3.89 -4.99
N VAL A 456 -6.78 -3.46 -5.45
CA VAL A 456 -6.21 -2.15 -5.14
C VAL A 456 -5.74 -1.38 -6.38
N GLY A 457 -5.93 -0.06 -6.36
CA GLY A 457 -5.56 0.84 -7.46
C GLY A 457 -6.71 1.71 -7.95
N ALA A 458 -6.82 1.89 -9.27
CA ALA A 458 -7.86 2.72 -9.88
C ALA A 458 -8.38 2.14 -11.20
N LEU A 459 -9.65 2.43 -11.53
CA LEU A 459 -10.29 2.04 -12.78
C LEU A 459 -11.04 3.23 -13.38
N ILE A 460 -10.86 3.50 -14.68
CA ILE A 460 -11.76 4.39 -15.42
C ILE A 460 -12.89 3.54 -16.01
N CYS A 461 -14.15 3.95 -15.86
CA CYS A 461 -15.30 3.11 -16.21
C CYS A 461 -15.50 2.90 -17.72
N ASN A 462 -15.15 3.91 -18.53
CA ASN A 462 -15.24 3.84 -19.99
C ASN A 462 -13.97 4.43 -20.64
N PRO A 463 -12.80 3.79 -20.44
CA PRO A 463 -11.54 4.39 -20.85
C PRO A 463 -11.40 4.34 -22.37
N THR A 464 -10.82 5.39 -22.94
CA THR A 464 -10.19 5.30 -24.25
C THR A 464 -9.00 4.31 -24.20
N PRO A 465 -8.56 3.74 -25.33
CA PRO A 465 -7.37 2.87 -25.34
C PRO A 465 -6.13 3.55 -24.74
N GLU A 466 -5.94 4.84 -25.01
CA GLU A 466 -4.80 5.61 -24.48
C GLU A 466 -4.89 5.81 -22.97
N GLN A 467 -6.07 6.16 -22.43
CA GLN A 467 -6.27 6.25 -20.98
C GLN A 467 -6.03 4.90 -20.30
N LYS A 468 -6.47 3.80 -20.93
CA LYS A 468 -6.22 2.46 -20.39
C LYS A 468 -4.73 2.15 -20.34
N ASP A 469 -4.01 2.35 -21.45
CA ASP A 469 -2.59 2.06 -21.54
C ASP A 469 -1.78 2.90 -20.53
N LEU A 470 -2.11 4.19 -20.37
CA LEU A 470 -1.46 5.08 -19.40
C LEU A 470 -1.77 4.70 -17.95
N LEU A 471 -3.02 4.33 -17.64
CA LEU A 471 -3.39 3.92 -16.30
C LEU A 471 -2.78 2.56 -15.94
N ASP A 472 -2.79 1.59 -16.85
CA ASP A 472 -2.12 0.29 -16.67
C ASP A 472 -0.61 0.50 -16.42
N GLN A 473 0.03 1.42 -17.16
CA GLN A 473 1.44 1.75 -16.96
C GLN A 473 1.68 2.35 -15.58
N ALA A 474 0.84 3.27 -15.11
CA ALA A 474 0.96 3.85 -13.76
C ALA A 474 0.87 2.78 -12.65
N HIS A 475 -0.01 1.79 -12.80
CA HIS A 475 -0.07 0.65 -11.89
C HIS A 475 1.23 -0.17 -11.92
N ALA A 476 1.75 -0.45 -13.11
CA ALA A 476 3.01 -1.18 -13.27
C ALA A 476 4.21 -0.40 -12.70
N ASP A 477 4.27 0.91 -12.89
CA ASP A 477 5.34 1.76 -12.38
C ASP A 477 5.37 1.75 -10.84
N VAL A 478 4.21 1.89 -10.19
CA VAL A 478 4.09 1.77 -8.73
C VAL A 478 4.56 0.39 -8.25
N TRP A 479 4.13 -0.68 -8.92
CA TRP A 479 4.59 -2.04 -8.60
C TRP A 479 6.11 -2.20 -8.73
N ASN A 480 6.72 -1.53 -9.71
CA ASN A 480 8.16 -1.54 -9.94
C ASN A 480 8.93 -0.55 -9.04
N GLY A 481 8.29 0.03 -8.03
CA GLY A 481 8.94 0.90 -7.05
C GLY A 481 9.08 2.36 -7.46
N TYR A 482 8.32 2.82 -8.46
CA TYR A 482 8.27 4.23 -8.78
C TYR A 482 7.70 5.05 -7.60
N CYS A 483 8.30 6.22 -7.34
CA CYS A 483 7.81 7.21 -6.38
C CYS A 483 7.80 6.77 -4.89
N LEU A 484 8.53 5.71 -4.53
CA LEU A 484 8.59 5.18 -3.15
C LEU A 484 9.02 6.22 -2.11
N ALA A 485 9.99 7.08 -2.44
CA ALA A 485 10.50 8.10 -1.52
C ALA A 485 9.45 9.18 -1.21
N GLU A 486 8.68 9.58 -2.21
CA GLU A 486 7.57 10.52 -2.04
C GLU A 486 6.42 9.87 -1.27
N PHE A 487 6.12 8.58 -1.51
CA PHE A 487 5.11 7.85 -0.72
C PHE A 487 5.50 7.76 0.76
N ASP A 488 6.78 7.48 1.06
CA ASP A 488 7.31 7.53 2.43
C ASP A 488 7.17 8.93 3.05
N THR A 489 7.43 9.97 2.26
CA THR A 489 7.29 11.36 2.71
C THR A 489 5.83 11.71 3.00
N ILE A 490 4.90 11.31 2.13
CA ILE A 490 3.46 11.49 2.33
C ILE A 490 3.01 10.82 3.62
N ARG A 491 3.38 9.55 3.85
CA ARG A 491 3.05 8.83 5.10
C ARG A 491 3.64 9.50 6.33
N ALA A 492 4.86 10.02 6.24
CA ALA A 492 5.48 10.76 7.34
C ALA A 492 4.72 12.06 7.68
N ILE A 493 4.16 12.74 6.68
CA ILE A 493 3.30 13.92 6.89
C ILE A 493 1.98 13.49 7.54
N ALA A 494 1.28 12.55 6.90
CA ALA A 494 -0.03 12.04 7.29
C ALA A 494 -0.08 11.51 8.73
N TYR A 495 0.90 10.68 9.12
CA TYR A 495 0.88 9.98 10.41
C TYR A 495 1.91 10.51 11.41
N GLY A 496 2.94 11.22 10.94
CA GLY A 496 3.99 11.78 11.78
C GLY A 496 3.85 13.28 12.08
N GLY A 497 2.95 13.99 11.37
CA GLY A 497 2.78 15.44 11.51
C GLY A 497 4.02 16.23 11.09
N VAL A 498 4.79 15.70 10.14
CA VAL A 498 5.95 16.38 9.55
C VAL A 498 5.46 17.46 8.60
N ASP A 499 6.09 18.63 8.61
CA ASP A 499 5.78 19.69 7.64
C ASP A 499 6.36 19.36 6.27
N LEU A 500 5.63 19.66 5.19
CA LEU A 500 6.14 19.52 3.84
C LEU A 500 7.25 20.56 3.56
N GLU A 501 8.50 20.11 3.47
CA GLU A 501 9.66 21.00 3.27
C GLU A 501 9.93 21.36 1.79
N ALA A 502 9.46 20.54 0.84
CA ALA A 502 9.62 20.73 -0.60
C ALA A 502 8.41 20.17 -1.38
N PRO A 503 8.15 20.64 -2.62
CA PRO A 503 7.11 20.05 -3.46
C PRO A 503 7.38 18.56 -3.73
N LEU A 504 6.35 17.72 -3.60
CA LEU A 504 6.41 16.32 -3.97
C LEU A 504 6.47 16.21 -5.50
N VAL A 505 7.51 15.53 -5.99
CA VAL A 505 7.70 15.24 -7.42
C VAL A 505 8.34 13.87 -7.47
N CYS A 506 7.66 12.89 -8.08
CA CYS A 506 8.29 11.61 -8.35
C CYS A 506 9.48 11.86 -9.29
N SER A 507 10.69 11.52 -8.87
CA SER A 507 11.83 11.48 -9.79
C SER A 507 11.74 10.22 -10.66
N ASP A 508 12.12 10.32 -11.93
CA ASP A 508 12.31 9.14 -12.78
C ASP A 508 13.29 8.18 -12.08
N ALA A 509 12.91 6.90 -12.02
CA ALA A 509 13.73 5.82 -11.45
C ALA A 509 14.96 5.54 -12.31
#